data_AF-A0A504Z263-F1
#
_entry.id   AF-A0A504Z263-F1
#
_cell.length_a   1.000
_cell.length_b   1.000
_cell.length_c   1.000
_cell.angle_alpha   90.00
_cell.angle_beta   90.00
_cell.angle_gamma   90.00
#
_symmetry.space_group_name_H-M   'P 1'
#
loop_
_entity.id
_entity.type
_entity.pdbx_description
1 polymer ?
#
loop_
_entity_poly.entity_id
_entity_poly.type
_entity_poly.pdbx_seq_one_letter_code
_entity_poly.pdbx_strand_id
1 'polypeptide(L)'
;MPDIAPKTPTLTQLVWPYRRGEVSVQAYNAILTLGHLLDPSTVGSLDGFIMHHNDLLHTICLNRLQASNPNVTVGMDQLNALASHQTAGLLQVVFHTL
;
A
#
# COMPACT_ATOMS: atom_id res chain seq x y z
N MET A 1 5.77 -13.91 -11.88
CA MET A 1 5.09 -13.17 -12.95
C MET A 1 5.95 -12.81 -14.17
N PRO A 2 7.28 -12.56 -14.08
CA PRO A 2 8.06 -12.23 -15.28
C PRO A 2 8.10 -13.38 -16.31
N ASP A 3 7.96 -14.63 -15.87
CA ASP A 3 7.89 -15.80 -16.78
C ASP A 3 6.60 -15.89 -17.61
N ILE A 4 5.55 -15.16 -17.23
CA ILE A 4 4.22 -15.23 -17.86
C ILE A 4 3.99 -14.07 -18.83
N ALA A 5 4.48 -12.87 -18.51
CA ALA A 5 4.27 -11.67 -19.33
C ALA A 5 5.50 -10.74 -19.26
N PRO A 6 6.56 -11.02 -20.02
CA PRO A 6 7.85 -10.32 -19.90
C PRO A 6 7.86 -8.86 -20.40
N LYS A 7 6.74 -8.36 -20.95
CA LYS A 7 6.62 -7.00 -21.52
C LYS A 7 5.49 -6.16 -20.91
N THR A 8 4.86 -6.63 -19.84
CA THR A 8 3.74 -5.90 -19.23
C THR A 8 4.27 -5.04 -18.09
N PRO A 9 3.91 -3.73 -18.06
CA PRO A 9 4.31 -2.88 -16.95
C PRO A 9 3.69 -3.40 -15.65
N THR A 10 4.51 -3.59 -14.62
CA THR A 10 4.10 -4.13 -13.32
C THR A 10 4.17 -3.05 -12.25
N LEU A 11 3.00 -2.72 -11.70
CA LEU A 11 2.85 -1.83 -10.56
C LEU A 11 2.52 -2.65 -9.31
N THR A 12 3.36 -2.57 -8.28
CA THR A 12 3.14 -3.30 -7.03
C THR A 12 2.56 -2.40 -5.95
N GLN A 13 1.44 -2.79 -5.33
CA GLN A 13 0.92 -2.10 -4.15
C GLN A 13 1.40 -2.79 -2.87
N LEU A 14 2.06 -2.03 -2.01
CA LEU A 14 2.61 -2.48 -0.73
C LEU A 14 1.87 -1.79 0.41
N VAL A 15 1.63 -2.52 1.49
CA VAL A 15 1.11 -1.96 2.75
C VAL A 15 2.24 -2.02 3.78
N TRP A 16 2.73 -0.85 4.17
CA TRP A 16 3.72 -0.74 5.23
C TRP A 16 3.04 -0.97 6.59
N PRO A 17 3.56 -1.90 7.39
CA PRO A 17 2.97 -2.30 8.65
C PRO A 17 2.95 -1.17 9.68
N TYR A 18 2.13 -1.35 10.73
CA TYR A 18 2.17 -0.44 11.87
C TYR A 18 3.53 -0.49 12.57
N ARG A 19 4.04 0.67 12.98
CA ARG A 19 5.28 0.77 13.75
C ARG A 19 5.20 0.13 15.14
N ARG A 20 4.00 -0.12 15.66
CA ARG A 20 3.78 -0.67 17.01
C ARG A 20 2.78 -1.83 17.00
N GLY A 21 3.19 -2.95 17.58
CA GLY A 21 2.26 -3.83 18.30
C GLY A 21 1.55 -4.95 17.55
N GLU A 22 1.88 -5.26 16.29
CA GLU A 22 1.29 -6.43 15.61
C GLU A 22 2.14 -7.69 15.80
N VAL A 23 3.40 -7.70 15.34
CA VAL A 23 4.32 -8.85 15.49
C VAL A 23 5.77 -8.36 15.62
N SER A 24 6.55 -8.95 16.52
CA SER A 24 7.96 -8.55 16.74
C SER A 24 8.87 -8.70 15.51
N VAL A 25 8.54 -9.59 14.57
CA VAL A 25 9.34 -9.87 13.36
C VAL A 25 8.89 -9.09 12.12
N GLN A 26 7.90 -8.20 12.25
CA GLN A 26 7.28 -7.55 11.10
C GLN A 26 8.24 -6.58 10.37
N ALA A 27 9.10 -5.88 11.12
CA ALA A 27 10.15 -5.04 10.53
C ALA A 27 11.15 -5.87 9.70
N TYR A 28 11.49 -7.07 10.16
CA TYR A 28 12.35 -8.00 9.43
C TYR A 28 11.69 -8.46 8.13
N ASN A 29 10.43 -8.89 8.19
CA ASN A 29 9.68 -9.33 7.01
C ASN A 29 9.49 -8.20 5.98
N ALA A 30 9.27 -6.96 6.44
CA ALA A 30 9.16 -5.79 5.57
C ALA A 30 10.48 -5.50 4.84
N ILE A 31 11.62 -5.52 5.56
CA ILE A 31 12.95 -5.32 4.96
C ILE A 31 13.27 -6.42 3.96
N LEU A 32 13.01 -7.69 4.32
CA LEU A 32 13.27 -8.83 3.43
C LEU A 32 12.46 -8.72 2.12
N THR A 33 11.18 -8.37 2.23
CA THR A 33 10.31 -8.19 1.07
C THR A 33 10.80 -7.05 0.19
N LEU A 34 11.18 -5.92 0.79
CA LEU A 34 11.76 -4.79 0.05
C LEU A 34 13.10 -5.14 -0.60
N GLY A 35 13.94 -5.91 0.08
CA GLY A 35 15.21 -6.39 -0.47
C GLY A 35 15.01 -7.23 -1.73
N HIS A 36 14.02 -8.13 -1.72
CA HIS A 36 13.67 -8.93 -2.91
C HIS A 36 13.00 -8.11 -4.02
N LEU A 37 12.22 -7.09 -3.67
CA LEU A 37 11.51 -6.24 -4.62
C LEU A 37 12.43 -5.22 -5.31
N LEU A 38 13.50 -4.80 -4.63
CA LEU A 38 14.52 -3.88 -5.13
C LEU A 38 15.79 -4.60 -5.63
N ASP A 39 15.80 -5.93 -5.63
CA ASP A 39 16.94 -6.70 -6.13
C ASP A 39 17.14 -6.40 -7.62
N PRO A 40 18.36 -6.04 -8.07
CA PRO A 40 18.62 -5.71 -9.47
C PRO A 40 18.24 -6.83 -10.45
N SER A 41 18.17 -8.09 -10.01
CA SER A 41 17.69 -9.22 -10.80
C SER A 41 16.16 -9.22 -11.03
N THR A 42 15.38 -8.58 -10.14
CA THR A 42 13.92 -8.45 -10.22
C THR A 42 13.47 -7.04 -10.61
N VAL A 43 14.31 -6.02 -10.44
CA VAL A 43 14.03 -4.60 -10.79
C VAL A 43 13.72 -4.43 -12.28
N GLY A 44 14.25 -5.27 -13.16
CA GLY A 44 13.87 -5.27 -14.59
C GLY A 44 12.41 -5.65 -14.85
N SER A 45 11.69 -6.15 -13.85
CA SER A 45 10.26 -6.51 -13.91
C SER A 45 9.34 -5.62 -13.07
N LEU A 46 9.89 -4.63 -12.35
CA LEU A 46 9.13 -3.72 -11.51
C LEU A 46 9.26 -2.29 -12.05
N ASP A 47 8.21 -1.80 -12.69
CA ASP A 47 8.17 -0.44 -13.24
C ASP A 47 7.84 0.60 -12.17
N GLY A 48 7.20 0.17 -11.08
CA GLY A 48 6.95 1.04 -9.94
C GLY A 48 6.22 0.34 -8.80
N PHE A 49 6.16 1.01 -7.65
CA PHE A 49 5.37 0.56 -6.51
C PHE A 49 4.65 1.73 -5.83
N ILE A 50 3.52 1.42 -5.20
CA ILE A 50 2.76 2.33 -4.34
C ILE A 50 2.86 1.77 -2.92
N MET A 51 3.24 2.61 -1.95
CA MET A 51 3.36 2.19 -0.55
C MET A 51 2.38 2.94 0.35
N HIS A 52 1.42 2.19 0.90
CA HIS A 52 0.42 2.67 1.85
C HIS A 52 0.91 2.45 3.28
N HIS A 53 1.06 3.51 4.07
CA HIS A 53 1.52 3.39 5.45
C HIS A 53 0.34 3.29 6.42
N ASN A 54 0.22 2.17 7.12
CA ASN A 54 -0.89 1.94 8.05
C ASN A 54 -1.00 3.02 9.14
N ASP A 55 0.11 3.50 9.72
CA ASP A 55 0.10 4.58 10.71
C ASP A 55 -0.53 5.88 10.15
N LEU A 56 -0.23 6.20 8.90
CA LEU A 56 -0.71 7.41 8.24
C LEU A 56 -2.18 7.26 7.82
N LEU A 57 -2.55 6.13 7.23
CA LEU A 57 -3.95 5.82 6.89
C LEU A 57 -4.83 5.86 8.14
N HIS A 58 -4.37 5.28 9.24
CA HIS A 58 -5.07 5.30 10.52
C HIS A 58 -5.25 6.72 11.02
N THR A 59 -4.19 7.53 11.01
CA THR A 59 -4.28 8.94 11.43
C THR A 59 -5.28 9.72 10.57
N ILE A 60 -5.29 9.52 9.25
CA ILE A 60 -6.26 10.17 8.35
C ILE A 60 -7.68 9.72 8.67
N CYS A 61 -7.92 8.41 8.76
CA CYS A 61 -9.23 7.86 9.10
C CYS A 61 -9.71 8.39 10.45
N LEU A 62 -8.85 8.38 11.47
CA LEU A 62 -9.15 8.88 12.81
C LEU A 62 -9.56 10.36 12.78
N ASN A 63 -8.75 11.22 12.13
CA ASN A 63 -9.04 12.65 12.03
C ASN A 63 -10.37 12.93 11.31
N ARG A 64 -10.67 12.17 10.24
CA ARG A 64 -11.92 12.30 9.49
C ARG A 64 -13.13 11.79 10.27
N LEU A 65 -12.97 10.67 10.98
CA LEU A 65 -14.04 10.03 11.72
C LEU A 65 -14.34 10.77 13.03
N GLN A 66 -13.33 11.29 13.73
CA GLN A 66 -13.51 12.13 14.91
C GLN A 66 -14.31 13.41 14.60
N ALA A 67 -14.14 13.97 13.40
CA ALA A 67 -14.94 15.11 12.95
C ALA A 67 -16.43 14.76 12.76
N SER A 68 -16.75 13.49 12.53
CA SER A 68 -18.13 13.01 12.37
C SER A 68 -18.71 12.41 13.65
N ASN A 69 -17.92 11.63 14.39
CA ASN A 69 -18.31 10.88 15.59
C ASN A 69 -17.07 10.66 16.49
N PRO A 70 -17.00 11.28 17.69
CA PRO A 70 -15.81 11.25 18.53
C PRO A 70 -15.50 9.90 19.20
N ASN A 71 -16.44 8.95 19.20
CA ASN A 71 -16.28 7.62 19.83
C ASN A 71 -16.05 6.47 18.83
N VAL A 72 -15.75 6.79 17.57
CA VAL A 72 -15.49 5.77 16.53
C VAL A 72 -14.07 5.21 16.64
N THR A 73 -13.96 3.88 16.55
CA THR A 73 -12.69 3.18 16.40
C THR A 73 -12.38 2.94 14.93
N VAL A 74 -11.11 3.05 14.56
CA VAL A 74 -10.68 2.84 13.16
C VAL A 74 -10.48 1.35 12.92
N GLY A 75 -11.32 0.78 12.05
CA GLY A 75 -11.22 -0.62 11.62
C GLY A 75 -10.40 -0.80 10.34
N MET A 76 -9.96 -2.02 10.06
CA MET A 76 -9.22 -2.33 8.83
C MET A 76 -10.04 -2.06 7.56
N ASP A 77 -11.36 -2.21 7.61
CA ASP A 77 -12.23 -1.92 6.45
C ASP A 77 -12.14 -0.46 6.02
N GLN A 78 -12.04 0.47 6.98
CA GLN A 78 -11.92 1.91 6.70
C GLN A 78 -10.56 2.25 6.12
N LEU A 79 -9.50 1.61 6.62
CA LEU A 79 -8.13 1.76 6.10
C LEU A 79 -8.05 1.25 4.66
N ASN A 80 -8.61 0.06 4.40
CA ASN A 80 -8.63 -0.55 3.08
C ASN A 80 -9.48 0.25 2.10
N ALA A 81 -10.62 0.79 2.55
CA ALA A 81 -11.45 1.69 1.74
C ALA A 81 -10.68 2.97 1.36
N LEU A 82 -9.95 3.58 2.31
CA LEU A 82 -9.13 4.75 2.04
C LEU A 82 -7.98 4.44 1.07
N ALA A 83 -7.25 3.35 1.31
CA ALA A 83 -6.16 2.89 0.44
C ALA A 83 -6.66 2.62 -0.98
N SER A 84 -7.78 1.90 -1.11
CA SER A 84 -8.42 1.63 -2.40
C SER A 84 -8.86 2.91 -3.10
N HIS A 85 -9.40 3.88 -2.36
CA HIS A 85 -9.81 5.16 -2.94
C HIS A 85 -8.61 5.95 -3.46
N GLN A 86 -7.49 5.98 -2.73
CA GLN A 86 -6.26 6.63 -3.16
C GLN A 86 -5.68 5.96 -4.41
N THR A 87 -5.61 4.64 -4.43
CA THR A 87 -5.12 3.88 -5.60
C THR A 87 -6.03 4.09 -6.81
N ALA A 88 -7.35 4.09 -6.63
CA ALA A 88 -8.30 4.38 -7.69
C ALA A 88 -8.09 5.79 -8.27
N GLY A 89 -7.90 6.81 -7.41
CA GLY A 89 -7.61 8.18 -7.83
C GLY A 89 -6.30 8.31 -8.62
N LEU A 90 -5.25 7.57 -8.23
CA LEU A 90 -3.98 7.53 -8.96
C LEU A 90 -4.14 6.90 -10.35
N LEU A 91 -4.90 5.81 -10.44
CA LEU A 91 -5.12 5.10 -11.71
C LEU A 91 -6.19 5.76 -12.59
N GLN A 92 -7.02 6.65 -12.04
CA GLN A 92 -8.11 7.31 -12.77
C GLN A 92 -7.60 8.05 -14.02
N VAL A 93 -6.44 8.69 -13.94
CA VAL A 93 -5.83 9.40 -15.09
C VAL A 93 -5.53 8.41 -16.22
N VAL A 94 -5.07 7.20 -15.89
CA VAL A 94 -4.79 6.16 -16.89
C VAL A 94 -6.08 5.68 -17.55
N PHE A 95 -7.14 5.45 -16.76
CA PHE A 95 -8.42 4.96 -17.28
C PHE A 95 -9.23 6.00 -18.07
N HIS A 96 -9.03 7.31 -17.84
CA HIS A 96 -9.72 8.37 -18.60
C HIS A 96 -8.99 8.72 -19.91
N THR A 97 -7.76 8.25 -20.11
CA THR A 97 -6.95 8.55 -21.30
C THR A 97 -6.94 7.38 -22.32
N LEU A 98 -7.64 6.28 -22.01
CA LEU A 98 -7.88 5.12 -22.87
C LEU A 98 -9.29 5.17 -23.44
#